data_AF-A0AA38JJG9-F1
#
_entry.id   AF-A0AA38JJG9-F1
#
_cell.length_a   1.000
_cell.length_b   1.000
_cell.length_c   1.000
_cell.angle_alpha   90.00
_cell.angle_beta   90.00
_cell.angle_gamma   90.00
#
_symmetry.space_group_name_H-M   'P 1'
#
loop_
_entity.id
_entity.type
_entity.pdbx_description
1 polymer ?
#
loop_
_entity_poly.entity_id
_entity_poly.type
_entity_poly.pdbx_seq_one_letter_code
_entity_poly.pdbx_strand_id
1 'polypeptide(L)'
;MKFFTASLSLCLVSISQLVFSSPILVPRAADSELDVWSPTITYPKGENIVWESGLTVYNMTWETADIPERAQNNTGIIMLGYLDGNSSDEHLDWKNPLVSGFAIRDGIAYFTIDPARNLTTMDSYILCLLGDSGNISDRLTIEAAQA
;
A
#
# COMPACT_ATOMS: atom_id res chain seq x y z
N MET A 1 -24.68 -82.79 43.89
CA MET A 1 -25.60 -81.69 43.51
C MET A 1 -24.75 -80.42 43.47
N LYS A 2 -24.31 -79.89 42.31
CA LYS A 2 -24.93 -78.75 41.55
C LYS A 2 -25.64 -77.78 42.51
N PHE A 3 -25.32 -76.48 42.63
CA PHE A 3 -25.29 -75.36 41.67
C PHE A 3 -24.40 -74.22 42.27
N PHE A 4 -23.42 -73.61 41.60
CA PHE A 4 -23.39 -72.50 40.61
C PHE A 4 -23.96 -71.12 41.05
N THR A 5 -23.15 -70.06 40.80
CA THR A 5 -23.41 -68.58 40.77
C THR A 5 -23.47 -67.84 42.13
N ALA A 6 -22.95 -66.62 42.32
CA ALA A 6 -22.66 -65.52 41.39
C ALA A 6 -21.52 -64.58 41.82
N SER A 7 -20.80 -64.03 40.82
CA SER A 7 -19.88 -62.89 40.92
C SER A 7 -20.63 -61.59 41.23
N LEU A 8 -20.06 -60.73 42.08
CA LEU A 8 -20.45 -59.33 42.20
C LEU A 8 -19.28 -58.44 41.75
N SER A 9 -19.42 -57.89 40.55
CA SER A 9 -18.49 -56.94 39.94
C SER A 9 -18.81 -55.54 40.44
N LEU A 10 -17.83 -54.82 41.00
CA LEU A 10 -17.99 -53.44 41.46
C LEU A 10 -17.36 -52.50 40.41
N CYS A 11 -18.17 -51.96 39.51
CA CYS A 11 -17.74 -50.93 38.55
C CYS A 11 -17.55 -49.59 39.27
N LEU A 12 -16.31 -49.10 39.31
CA LEU A 12 -15.99 -47.73 39.69
C LEU A 12 -16.48 -46.78 38.59
N VAL A 13 -17.48 -45.96 38.92
CA VAL A 13 -18.04 -44.94 38.02
C VAL A 13 -17.04 -43.78 37.94
N SER A 14 -16.47 -43.58 36.75
CA SER A 14 -15.63 -42.42 36.44
C SER A 14 -16.52 -41.18 36.25
N ILE A 15 -16.35 -40.17 37.11
CA ILE A 15 -17.06 -38.89 36.99
C ILE A 15 -16.32 -38.04 35.95
N SER A 16 -16.89 -37.92 34.75
CA SER A 16 -16.42 -37.00 33.72
C SER A 16 -16.79 -35.56 34.12
N GLN A 17 -15.79 -34.72 34.40
CA GLN A 17 -15.99 -33.29 34.63
C GLN A 17 -16.27 -32.59 33.30
N LEU A 18 -17.47 -32.03 33.15
CA LEU A 18 -17.80 -31.13 32.03
C LEU A 18 -17.17 -29.77 32.31
N VAL A 19 -16.03 -29.49 31.67
CA VAL A 19 -15.47 -28.14 31.63
C VAL A 19 -16.28 -27.35 30.61
N PHE A 20 -17.22 -26.52 31.09
CA PHE A 20 -17.90 -25.55 30.25
C PHE A 20 -16.92 -24.41 29.93
N SER A 21 -16.36 -24.42 28.72
CA SER A 21 -15.74 -23.23 28.15
C SER A 21 -16.86 -22.29 27.69
N SER A 22 -17.18 -21.28 28.50
CA SER A 22 -17.99 -20.17 28.03
C SER A 22 -17.12 -19.32 27.11
N PRO A 23 -17.48 -19.11 25.82
CA PRO A 23 -16.79 -18.12 25.02
C PRO A 23 -17.01 -16.76 25.71
N ILE A 24 -15.92 -16.13 26.16
CA ILE A 24 -15.95 -14.72 26.51
C ILE A 24 -16.36 -14.01 25.23
N LEU A 25 -17.53 -13.36 25.25
CA LEU A 25 -17.87 -12.34 24.28
C LEU A 25 -16.95 -11.15 24.54
N VAL A 26 -15.69 -11.28 24.16
CA VAL A 26 -14.87 -10.10 23.89
C VAL A 26 -15.60 -9.45 22.73
N PRO A 27 -16.07 -8.20 22.85
CA PRO A 27 -16.49 -7.47 21.67
C PRO A 27 -15.27 -7.55 20.74
N ARG A 28 -15.39 -8.32 19.66
CA ARG A 28 -14.40 -8.22 18.58
C ARG A 28 -14.50 -6.76 18.19
N ALA A 29 -13.49 -5.98 18.56
CA ALA A 29 -13.31 -4.65 18.00
C ALA A 29 -13.59 -4.84 16.52
N ALA A 30 -14.64 -4.15 16.04
CA ALA A 30 -15.12 -4.28 14.69
C ALA A 30 -13.89 -4.32 13.78
N ASP A 31 -13.84 -5.32 12.90
CA ASP A 31 -12.77 -5.54 11.93
C ASP A 31 -12.16 -4.20 11.56
N SER A 32 -11.00 -3.87 12.14
CA SER A 32 -10.15 -2.85 11.57
C SER A 32 -9.53 -3.57 10.37
N GLU A 33 -10.33 -3.75 9.33
CA GLU A 33 -9.80 -3.88 7.99
C GLU A 33 -8.73 -2.78 7.93
N LEU A 34 -7.48 -3.20 7.80
CA LEU A 34 -6.36 -2.27 7.69
C LEU A 34 -6.59 -1.54 6.37
N ASP A 35 -7.43 -0.50 6.41
CA ASP A 35 -7.94 0.17 5.23
C ASP A 35 -6.76 0.83 4.54
N VAL A 36 -6.26 0.14 3.51
CA VAL A 36 -5.11 0.54 2.69
C VAL A 36 -5.55 1.78 1.93
N TRP A 37 -5.13 2.96 2.39
CA TRP A 37 -5.50 4.21 1.72
C TRP A 37 -4.63 4.40 0.48
N SER A 38 -5.25 4.28 -0.70
CA SER A 38 -4.62 4.56 -1.99
C SER A 38 -4.99 5.99 -2.43
N PRO A 39 -4.04 6.94 -2.45
CA PRO A 39 -4.34 8.32 -2.79
C PRO A 39 -4.85 8.43 -4.23
N THR A 40 -5.93 9.17 -4.45
CA THR A 40 -6.40 9.48 -5.82
C THR A 40 -5.56 10.59 -6.41
N ILE A 41 -4.76 10.27 -7.41
CA ILE A 41 -3.90 11.24 -8.11
C ILE A 41 -4.76 12.10 -9.04
N THR A 42 -4.59 13.42 -8.93
CA THR A 42 -5.33 14.43 -9.73
C THR A 42 -4.46 15.08 -10.80
N TYR A 43 -3.14 15.09 -10.62
CA TYR A 43 -2.16 15.51 -11.62
C TYR A 43 -0.81 14.82 -11.39
N PRO A 44 -0.09 14.40 -12.45
CA PRO A 44 -0.47 14.42 -13.86
C PRO A 44 -1.62 13.44 -14.18
N LYS A 45 -2.56 13.87 -15.03
CA LYS A 45 -3.77 13.11 -15.41
C LYS A 45 -4.16 13.36 -16.86
N GLY A 46 -4.46 12.30 -17.60
CA GLY A 46 -4.82 12.34 -19.01
C GLY A 46 -3.66 12.09 -19.98
N GLU A 47 -3.97 12.16 -21.27
CA GLU A 47 -3.02 11.92 -22.36
C GLU A 47 -2.24 13.20 -22.73
N ASN A 48 -1.04 13.03 -23.30
CA ASN A 48 -0.21 14.10 -23.90
C ASN A 48 0.44 15.08 -22.90
N ILE A 49 0.72 14.66 -21.67
CA ILE A 49 1.59 15.42 -20.77
C ILE A 49 3.04 15.19 -21.19
N VAL A 50 3.73 16.27 -21.53
CA VAL A 50 5.15 16.24 -21.92
C VAL A 50 5.94 17.12 -20.95
N TRP A 51 6.91 16.52 -20.27
CA TRP A 51 7.85 17.20 -19.39
C TRP A 51 9.27 17.06 -19.94
N GLU A 52 10.09 18.05 -19.67
CA GLU A 52 11.51 18.03 -19.94
C GLU A 52 12.28 17.78 -18.65
N SER A 53 13.27 16.89 -18.70
CA SER A 53 14.27 16.80 -17.63
C SER A 53 15.17 18.04 -17.63
N GLY A 54 15.56 18.51 -16.44
CA GLY A 54 16.25 19.78 -16.26
C GLY A 54 15.80 20.53 -15.01
N LEU A 55 15.82 21.86 -15.09
CA LEU A 55 15.55 22.76 -13.97
C LEU A 55 14.09 23.19 -13.84
N THR A 56 13.22 22.73 -14.76
CA THR A 56 11.78 23.01 -14.68
C THR A 56 11.19 22.34 -13.43
N VAL A 57 10.47 23.12 -12.64
CA VAL A 57 9.75 22.63 -11.47
C VAL A 57 8.38 22.12 -11.90
N TYR A 58 8.12 20.85 -11.62
CA TYR A 58 6.82 20.21 -11.80
C TYR A 58 6.16 19.97 -10.45
N ASN A 59 4.90 19.54 -10.51
CA ASN A 59 4.18 19.11 -9.33
C ASN A 59 3.43 17.80 -9.60
N MET A 60 3.04 17.17 -8.50
CA MET A 60 2.07 16.09 -8.47
C MET A 60 1.03 16.47 -7.42
N THR A 61 -0.25 16.23 -7.72
CA THR A 61 -1.36 16.52 -6.81
C THR A 61 -2.24 15.31 -6.60
N TRP A 62 -2.88 15.23 -5.43
CA TRP A 62 -3.78 14.14 -5.06
C TRP A 62 -4.89 14.64 -4.13
N GLU A 63 -5.98 13.89 -4.08
CA GLU A 63 -7.08 14.14 -3.14
C GLU A 63 -6.67 13.77 -1.71
N THR A 64 -7.11 14.58 -0.74
CA THR A 64 -6.79 14.39 0.69
C THR A 64 -8.02 14.23 1.58
N ALA A 65 -9.22 14.32 0.99
CA ALA A 65 -10.48 14.34 1.73
C ALA A 65 -10.77 13.01 2.48
N ASP A 66 -10.20 11.90 2.02
CA ASP A 66 -10.40 10.54 2.53
C ASP A 66 -9.18 9.99 3.29
N ILE A 67 -8.19 10.82 3.63
CA ILE A 67 -7.02 10.37 4.38
C ILE A 67 -7.45 9.82 5.75
N PRO A 68 -7.17 8.54 6.06
CA PRO A 68 -7.54 7.95 7.34
C PRO A 68 -6.71 8.57 8.48
N GLU A 69 -7.27 8.60 9.69
CA GLU A 69 -6.64 9.23 10.87
C GLU A 69 -5.20 8.72 11.10
N ARG A 70 -4.96 7.42 10.85
CA ARG A 70 -3.64 6.78 10.97
C ARG A 70 -2.58 7.32 10.01
N ALA A 71 -2.98 7.88 8.87
CA ALA A 71 -2.08 8.36 7.81
C ALA A 71 -1.92 9.89 7.80
N GLN A 72 -2.70 10.62 8.62
CA GLN A 72 -2.68 12.10 8.67
C GLN A 72 -1.28 12.67 8.92
N ASN A 73 -0.47 12.01 9.74
CA ASN A 73 0.90 12.45 10.09
C ASN A 73 2.00 11.80 9.25
N ASN A 74 1.66 11.03 8.21
CA ASN A 74 2.65 10.38 7.37
C ASN A 74 3.35 11.38 6.46
N THR A 75 4.60 11.07 6.15
CA THR A 75 5.36 11.73 5.10
C THR A 75 5.23 10.97 3.78
N GLY A 76 5.35 11.69 2.68
CA GLY A 76 5.28 11.14 1.34
C GLY A 76 6.63 11.02 0.65
N ILE A 77 6.68 10.19 -0.38
CA ILE A 77 7.77 10.04 -1.34
C ILE A 77 7.16 9.97 -2.74
N ILE A 78 7.72 10.70 -3.70
CA ILE A 78 7.39 10.55 -5.12
C ILE A 78 8.56 9.87 -5.82
N MET A 79 8.26 8.76 -6.48
CA MET A 79 9.20 7.95 -7.25
C MET A 79 8.93 8.11 -8.74
N LEU A 80 9.99 8.14 -9.54
CA LEU A 80 9.89 8.02 -10.99
C LEU A 80 9.97 6.55 -11.38
N GLY A 81 9.14 6.12 -12.33
CA GLY A 81 9.22 4.80 -12.94
C GLY A 81 8.74 4.83 -14.39
N TYR A 82 8.59 3.66 -15.00
CA TYR A 82 8.05 3.53 -16.35
C TYR A 82 7.38 2.18 -16.56
N LEU A 83 6.46 2.14 -17.52
CA LEU A 83 5.76 0.92 -17.93
C LEU A 83 6.31 0.44 -19.28
N ASP A 84 6.75 -0.81 -19.36
CA ASP A 84 7.35 -1.39 -20.57
C ASP A 84 6.32 -2.04 -21.52
N GLY A 85 5.04 -2.04 -21.12
CA GLY A 85 3.92 -2.59 -21.89
C GLY A 85 3.84 -4.12 -21.92
N ASN A 86 4.88 -4.81 -21.48
CA ASN A 86 4.97 -6.28 -21.47
C ASN A 86 4.76 -6.87 -20.07
N SER A 87 4.85 -6.03 -19.04
CA SER A 87 4.66 -6.40 -17.64
C SER A 87 3.83 -5.34 -16.90
N SER A 88 3.35 -5.72 -15.72
CA SER A 88 2.80 -4.77 -14.75
C SER A 88 3.88 -4.17 -13.84
N ASP A 89 5.17 -4.35 -14.16
CA ASP A 89 6.25 -3.78 -13.38
C ASP A 89 6.38 -2.28 -13.65
N GLU A 90 6.44 -1.50 -12.58
CA GLU A 90 6.51 -0.05 -12.59
C GLU A 90 7.94 0.47 -12.78
N HIS A 91 8.94 -0.41 -12.72
CA HIS A 91 10.36 -0.08 -12.94
C HIS A 91 10.82 1.15 -12.12
N LEU A 92 10.35 1.25 -10.88
CA LEU A 92 10.60 2.41 -10.02
C LEU A 92 12.10 2.59 -9.74
N ASP A 93 12.59 3.83 -9.85
CA ASP A 93 13.93 4.22 -9.46
C ASP A 93 14.04 4.37 -7.94
N TRP A 94 14.12 3.24 -7.23
CA TRP A 94 14.23 3.16 -5.78
C TRP A 94 15.43 3.88 -5.16
N LYS A 95 16.43 4.27 -5.95
CA LYS A 95 17.66 4.90 -5.46
C LYS A 95 17.57 6.42 -5.47
N ASN A 96 16.78 6.99 -6.37
CA ASN A 96 16.67 8.43 -6.54
C ASN A 96 15.18 8.83 -6.51
N PRO A 97 14.58 9.11 -5.33
CA PRO A 97 13.25 9.71 -5.28
C PRO A 97 13.26 11.09 -5.98
N LEU A 98 12.15 11.48 -6.60
CA LEU A 98 12.00 12.84 -7.15
C LEU A 98 11.87 13.86 -6.02
N VAL A 99 11.15 13.51 -4.96
CA VAL A 99 11.03 14.28 -3.72
C VAL A 99 10.56 13.37 -2.58
N SER A 100 10.95 13.69 -1.35
CA SER A 100 10.54 12.94 -0.16
C SER A 100 10.39 13.86 1.06
N GLY A 101 9.68 13.39 2.08
CA GLY A 101 9.58 14.06 3.38
C GLY A 101 8.53 15.17 3.48
N PHE A 102 7.71 15.37 2.44
CA PHE A 102 6.56 16.27 2.48
C PHE A 102 5.41 15.64 3.29
N ALA A 103 4.51 16.45 3.85
CA ALA A 103 3.35 15.90 4.56
C ALA A 103 2.32 15.41 3.55
N ILE A 104 1.84 14.18 3.71
CA ILE A 104 0.93 13.58 2.72
C ILE A 104 -0.44 14.29 2.65
N ARG A 105 -0.81 14.99 3.73
CA ARG A 105 -2.03 15.79 3.82
C ARG A 105 -2.01 17.08 2.99
N ASP A 106 -0.84 17.48 2.48
CA ASP A 106 -0.70 18.73 1.74
C ASP A 106 -1.37 18.66 0.36
N GLY A 107 -1.59 17.45 -0.17
CA GLY A 107 -2.26 17.23 -1.46
C GLY A 107 -1.44 17.65 -2.68
N ILE A 108 -0.20 18.09 -2.45
CA ILE A 108 0.72 18.55 -3.49
C ILE A 108 2.18 18.38 -3.06
N ALA A 109 3.04 18.05 -4.01
CA ALA A 109 4.49 18.16 -3.86
C ALA A 109 5.12 18.68 -5.15
N TYR A 110 6.22 19.42 -4.99
CA TYR A 110 6.98 20.03 -6.08
C TYR A 110 8.34 19.38 -6.20
N PHE A 111 8.84 19.22 -7.43
CA PHE A 111 10.13 18.59 -7.70
C PHE A 111 10.67 19.00 -9.07
N THR A 112 11.95 18.70 -9.29
CA THR A 112 12.62 18.77 -10.59
C THR A 112 13.01 17.37 -11.05
N ILE A 113 13.10 17.15 -12.35
CA ILE A 113 13.64 15.90 -12.90
C ILE A 113 15.12 16.13 -13.23
N ASP A 114 16.00 15.70 -12.32
CA ASP A 114 17.44 15.93 -12.45
C ASP A 114 18.01 15.30 -13.75
N PRO A 115 18.67 16.09 -14.62
CA PRO A 115 19.31 15.57 -15.83
C PRO A 115 20.38 14.49 -15.56
N ALA A 116 20.97 14.45 -14.36
CA ALA A 116 21.94 13.42 -13.97
C ALA A 116 21.35 12.00 -13.92
N ARG A 117 20.01 11.87 -13.97
CA ARG A 117 19.32 10.57 -14.11
C ARG A 117 19.56 9.89 -15.46
N ASN A 118 20.09 10.60 -16.47
CA ASN A 118 20.37 10.08 -17.80
C ASN A 118 19.15 9.35 -18.41
N LEU A 119 17.99 10.02 -18.35
CA LEU A 119 16.73 9.48 -18.84
C LEU A 119 16.75 9.33 -20.37
N THR A 120 16.09 8.28 -20.87
CA THR A 120 15.77 8.15 -22.30
C THR A 120 14.42 8.83 -22.56
N THR A 121 14.29 9.56 -23.67
CA THR A 121 12.99 10.09 -24.08
C THR A 121 11.99 8.97 -24.37
N MET A 122 10.87 8.94 -23.64
CA MET A 122 9.77 7.99 -23.86
C MET A 122 8.45 8.52 -23.28
N ASP A 123 7.33 7.92 -23.67
CA ASP A 123 5.95 8.30 -23.34
C ASP A 123 5.28 7.42 -22.26
N SER A 124 6.06 6.54 -21.62
CA SER A 124 5.57 5.55 -20.67
C SER A 124 6.03 5.78 -19.23
N TYR A 125 6.57 6.95 -18.92
CA TYR A 125 6.93 7.30 -17.55
C TYR A 125 5.68 7.40 -16.67
N ILE A 126 5.84 7.08 -15.39
CA ILE A 126 4.84 7.23 -14.34
C ILE A 126 5.46 7.85 -13.10
N LEU A 127 4.64 8.48 -12.28
CA LEU A 127 4.99 8.89 -10.93
C LEU A 127 4.27 8.00 -9.93
N CYS A 128 5.00 7.45 -8.97
CA CYS A 128 4.42 6.68 -7.87
C CYS A 128 4.47 7.52 -6.59
N LEU A 129 3.30 7.85 -6.04
CA LEU A 129 3.16 8.50 -4.75
C LEU A 129 3.09 7.42 -3.66
N LEU A 130 4.02 7.46 -2.73
CA LEU A 130 4.10 6.56 -1.58
C LEU A 130 3.88 7.34 -0.28
N GLY A 131 3.11 6.79 0.64
CA GLY A 131 2.93 7.30 2.00
C GLY A 131 2.61 6.17 2.98
N ASP A 132 1.33 5.97 3.26
CA ASP A 132 0.80 4.76 3.91
C ASP A 132 0.79 3.58 2.93
N SER A 133 0.21 3.81 1.75
CA SER A 133 0.22 2.91 0.59
C SER A 133 0.60 3.70 -0.66
N GLY A 134 0.54 3.07 -1.84
CA GLY A 134 0.96 3.66 -3.11
C GLY A 134 -0.17 3.88 -4.10
N ASN A 135 0.03 4.81 -5.03
CA ASN A 135 -0.69 4.85 -6.31
C ASN A 135 0.19 5.46 -7.40
N ILE A 136 -0.06 5.11 -8.65
CA ILE A 136 0.67 5.62 -9.81
C ILE A 136 -0.18 6.60 -10.62
N SER A 137 0.48 7.59 -11.22
CA SER A 137 -0.16 8.53 -12.14
C SER A 137 -0.54 7.86 -13.46
N ASP A 138 -1.28 8.59 -14.30
CA ASP A 138 -1.33 8.28 -15.72
C ASP A 138 0.08 8.40 -16.34
N ARG A 139 0.24 7.82 -17.53
CA ARG A 139 1.49 7.89 -18.28
C ARG A 139 1.77 9.32 -18.75
N LEU A 140 3.03 9.68 -18.74
CA LEU A 140 3.51 10.94 -19.29
C LEU A 140 4.77 10.73 -20.13
N THR A 141 5.00 11.66 -21.05
CA THR A 141 6.25 11.77 -21.79
C THR A 141 7.25 12.58 -21.01
N ILE A 142 8.47 12.05 -20.85
CA ILE A 142 9.60 12.83 -20.37
C ILE A 142 10.65 12.85 -21.48
N GLU A 143 11.03 14.05 -21.90
CA GLU A 143 12.11 14.29 -22.82
C GLU A 143 13.44 14.43 -22.05
N ALA A 144 14.47 13.73 -22.56
CA ALA A 144 15.82 13.86 -22.04
C ALA A 144 16.34 15.29 -22.23
N ALA A 145 17.07 15.79 -21.23
CA ALA A 145 17.65 17.12 -21.28
C ALA A 145 18.58 17.22 -22.51
N GLN A 146 18.42 18.28 -23.29
CA GLN A 146 19.31 18.54 -24.41
C GLN A 146 20.72 18.82 -23.84
N ALA A 147 21.72 18.12 -24.38
CA ALA A 147 23.12 18.30 -23.99
C ALA A 147 23.70 19.63 -24.49
#